data_AF-A0A946BG87-F1
#
_entry.id   AF-A0A946BG87-F1
#
_cell.length_a   1.000
_cell.length_b   1.000
_cell.length_c   1.000
_cell.angle_alpha   90.00
_cell.angle_beta   90.00
_cell.angle_gamma   90.00
#
_symmetry.space_group_name_H-M   'P 1'
#
loop_
_entity.id
_entity.type
_entity.pdbx_description
1 polymer ?
#
loop_
_entity_poly.entity_id
_entity_poly.type
_entity_poly.pdbx_seq_one_letter_code
_entity_poly.pdbx_strand_id
1 'polypeptide(L)'
;VVPVLKIDGEWVRNPLIITDKYVEDGEIVYGEYKTGQAFKDGRALLKQHQANADFELLDKEVNNIIWKFANLFPGCLIKSIDGIRQKKKFFWDTMKNDHRHWLAANMGGEAFLGFGAFNTKKITGQDTIDFIKFRQNVADSRLWDDEMFSEVMGKPQE
;
A
#
# COMPACT_ATOMS: atom_id res chain seq x y z
N VAL A 1 -17.67 -0.70 -3.08
CA VAL A 1 -16.84 0.50 -3.37
C VAL A 1 -17.76 1.63 -3.78
N VAL A 2 -17.69 2.78 -3.10
CA VAL A 2 -18.51 3.97 -3.40
C VAL A 2 -17.86 4.75 -4.56
N PRO A 3 -18.59 5.13 -5.61
CA PRO A 3 -18.04 5.95 -6.69
C PRO A 3 -17.77 7.37 -6.22
N VAL A 4 -16.68 7.96 -6.72
CA VAL A 4 -16.23 9.32 -6.35
C VAL A 4 -15.97 10.21 -7.56
N LEU A 5 -16.06 9.66 -8.78
CA LEU A 5 -15.94 10.44 -10.00
C LEU A 5 -17.33 10.80 -10.52
N LYS A 6 -17.52 12.06 -10.91
CA LYS A 6 -18.68 12.50 -11.69
C LYS A 6 -18.26 12.73 -13.15
N ILE A 7 -18.85 11.98 -14.06
CA ILE A 7 -18.64 12.13 -15.51
C ILE A 7 -20.01 12.34 -16.13
N ASP A 8 -20.19 13.48 -16.79
CA ASP A 8 -21.46 13.85 -17.45
C ASP A 8 -22.69 13.79 -16.51
N GLY A 9 -22.49 14.12 -15.23
CA GLY A 9 -23.53 14.09 -14.20
C GLY A 9 -23.75 12.72 -13.55
N GLU A 10 -23.14 11.66 -14.07
CA GLU A 10 -23.26 10.29 -13.56
C GLU A 10 -22.10 9.91 -12.65
N TRP A 11 -22.41 9.10 -11.64
CA TRP A 11 -21.41 8.59 -10.70
C TRP A 11 -20.70 7.37 -11.27
N VAL A 12 -19.37 7.50 -11.42
CA VAL A 12 -18.53 6.48 -12.04
C VAL A 12 -17.62 5.83 -11.00
N ARG A 13 -17.62 4.50 -10.97
CA ARG A 13 -16.70 3.71 -10.14
C ARG A 13 -15.27 3.88 -10.66
N ASN A 14 -14.27 3.53 -9.83
CA ASN A 14 -12.87 3.65 -10.23
C ASN A 14 -12.63 2.92 -11.58
N PRO A 15 -12.31 3.63 -12.67
CA PRO A 15 -12.25 3.05 -14.01
C PRO A 15 -11.07 2.10 -14.19
N LEU A 16 -10.11 2.12 -13.25
CA LEU A 16 -8.96 1.23 -13.19
C LEU A 16 -9.28 -0.16 -12.66
N ILE A 17 -10.46 -0.35 -12.05
CA ILE A 17 -10.79 -1.54 -11.27
C ILE A 17 -11.87 -2.35 -11.98
N ILE A 18 -11.75 -3.67 -11.95
CA ILE A 18 -12.77 -4.59 -12.43
C ILE A 18 -13.89 -4.63 -11.39
N THR A 19 -15.11 -4.25 -11.80
CA THR A 19 -16.28 -4.19 -10.89
C THR A 19 -17.54 -4.82 -11.50
N ASP A 20 -17.42 -5.33 -12.71
CA ASP A 20 -18.46 -5.96 -13.52
C ASP A 20 -18.31 -7.48 -13.61
N LYS A 21 -17.15 -8.02 -13.24
CA LYS A 21 -16.83 -9.45 -13.25
C LYS A 21 -16.31 -9.90 -11.89
N TYR A 22 -16.73 -11.10 -11.45
CA TYR A 22 -16.27 -11.71 -10.20
C TYR A 22 -15.16 -12.74 -10.39
N VAL A 23 -15.30 -13.65 -11.36
CA VAL A 23 -14.29 -14.67 -11.69
C VAL A 23 -13.88 -14.54 -13.15
N GLU A 24 -12.59 -14.67 -13.43
CA GLU A 24 -12.03 -14.84 -14.77
C GLU A 24 -10.95 -15.91 -14.72
N ASP A 25 -11.06 -16.92 -15.59
CA ASP A 25 -10.10 -18.02 -15.67
C ASP A 25 -9.80 -18.72 -14.32
N GLY A 26 -10.84 -18.85 -13.48
CA GLY A 26 -10.72 -19.48 -12.15
C GLY A 26 -10.22 -18.56 -11.03
N GLU A 27 -9.76 -17.36 -11.36
CA GLU A 27 -9.29 -16.37 -10.39
C GLU A 27 -10.37 -15.35 -10.03
N ILE A 28 -10.39 -14.88 -8.77
CA ILE A 28 -11.27 -13.78 -8.36
C ILE A 28 -10.66 -12.48 -8.90
N VAL A 29 -11.39 -11.79 -9.79
CA VAL A 29 -10.93 -10.55 -10.42
C VAL A 29 -11.68 -9.30 -9.94
N TYR A 30 -12.79 -9.45 -9.21
CA TYR A 30 -13.51 -8.29 -8.68
C TYR A 30 -12.66 -7.51 -7.70
N GLY A 31 -12.46 -6.22 -7.96
CA GLY A 31 -11.62 -5.37 -7.13
C GLY A 31 -10.16 -5.31 -7.59
N GLU A 32 -9.75 -6.17 -8.52
CA GLU A 32 -8.41 -6.14 -9.10
C GLU A 32 -8.26 -5.03 -10.13
N TYR A 33 -7.02 -4.61 -10.35
CA TYR A 33 -6.68 -3.67 -11.40
C TYR A 33 -6.90 -4.29 -12.77
N LYS A 34 -7.53 -3.54 -13.67
CA LYS A 34 -7.49 -3.82 -15.11
C LYS A 34 -6.03 -3.82 -15.56
N THR A 35 -5.74 -4.53 -16.64
CA THR A 35 -4.40 -4.66 -17.22
C THR A 35 -4.38 -4.13 -18.67
N GLY A 36 -3.18 -4.03 -19.25
CA GLY A 36 -3.01 -3.68 -20.66
C GLY A 36 -3.60 -2.33 -21.06
N GLN A 37 -4.34 -2.30 -22.17
CA GLN A 37 -4.93 -1.06 -22.71
C GLN A 37 -6.04 -0.51 -21.80
N ALA A 38 -6.89 -1.39 -21.25
CA ALA A 38 -7.99 -0.99 -20.38
C ALA A 38 -7.52 -0.22 -19.13
N PHE A 39 -6.35 -0.57 -18.59
CA PHE A 39 -5.72 0.18 -17.51
C PHE A 39 -5.25 1.58 -17.95
N LYS A 40 -4.64 1.68 -19.14
CA LYS A 40 -4.17 2.96 -19.69
C LYS A 40 -5.34 3.90 -19.93
N ASP A 41 -6.42 3.39 -20.52
CA ASP A 41 -7.64 4.15 -20.80
C ASP A 41 -8.30 4.61 -19.50
N GLY A 42 -8.43 3.70 -18.52
CA GLY A 42 -8.94 4.04 -17.20
C GLY A 42 -8.09 5.10 -16.49
N ARG A 43 -6.77 5.08 -16.66
CA ARG A 43 -5.86 6.08 -16.07
C ARG A 43 -6.03 7.44 -16.73
N ALA A 44 -6.17 7.47 -18.06
CA ALA A 44 -6.44 8.70 -18.79
C ALA A 44 -7.76 9.33 -18.32
N LEU A 45 -8.82 8.51 -18.22
CA LEU A 45 -10.12 8.95 -17.72
C LEU A 45 -10.04 9.45 -16.27
N LEU A 46 -9.38 8.70 -15.38
CA LEU A 46 -9.17 9.14 -14.00
C LEU A 46 -8.47 10.49 -13.96
N LYS A 47 -7.36 10.65 -14.70
CA LYS A 47 -6.59 11.90 -14.71
C LYS A 47 -7.41 13.09 -15.20
N GLN A 48 -8.29 12.89 -16.18
CA GLN A 48 -9.16 13.93 -16.72
C GLN A 48 -10.20 14.41 -15.70
N HIS A 49 -10.76 13.51 -14.90
CA HIS A 49 -11.88 13.82 -14.00
C HIS A 49 -11.50 13.90 -12.51
N GLN A 50 -10.25 13.58 -12.14
CA GLN A 50 -9.81 13.52 -10.74
C GLN A 50 -9.93 14.88 -10.03
N ALA A 51 -9.69 15.99 -10.72
CA ALA A 51 -9.83 17.33 -10.14
C ALA A 51 -11.29 17.64 -9.71
N ASN A 52 -12.25 16.93 -10.29
CA ASN A 52 -13.69 17.06 -10.02
C ASN A 52 -14.22 15.88 -9.18
N ALA A 53 -13.33 15.12 -8.53
CA ALA A 53 -13.75 14.04 -7.64
C ALA A 53 -14.56 14.60 -6.48
N ASP A 54 -15.67 13.93 -6.17
CA ASP A 54 -16.62 14.31 -5.12
C ASP A 54 -16.84 13.12 -4.19
N PHE A 55 -16.64 13.35 -2.90
CA PHE A 55 -16.73 12.32 -1.87
C PHE A 55 -18.07 12.36 -1.11
N GLU A 56 -19.04 13.17 -1.54
CA GLU A 56 -20.36 13.29 -0.88
C GLU A 56 -21.03 11.93 -0.66
N LEU A 57 -20.96 11.01 -1.63
CA LEU A 57 -21.52 9.67 -1.45
C LEU A 57 -20.78 8.86 -0.38
N LEU A 58 -19.45 9.00 -0.29
CA LEU A 58 -18.67 8.34 0.75
C LEU A 58 -19.03 8.91 2.12
N ASP A 59 -19.12 10.23 2.23
CA ASP A 59 -19.52 10.91 3.46
C ASP A 59 -20.91 10.50 3.90
N LYS A 60 -21.86 10.37 2.96
CA LYS A 60 -23.21 9.88 3.22
C LYS A 60 -23.20 8.45 3.78
N GLU A 61 -22.40 7.55 3.20
CA GLU A 61 -22.29 6.18 3.73
C GLU A 61 -21.61 6.13 5.10
N VAL A 62 -20.57 6.94 5.33
CA VAL A 62 -19.95 7.08 6.64
C VAL A 62 -20.96 7.59 7.67
N ASN A 63 -21.74 8.63 7.33
CA ASN A 63 -22.80 9.17 8.17
C ASN A 63 -23.89 8.14 8.47
N ASN A 64 -24.28 7.32 7.50
CA ASN A 64 -25.22 6.22 7.72
C ASN A 64 -24.69 5.21 8.75
N ILE A 65 -23.40 4.87 8.69
CA ILE A 65 -22.78 3.94 9.65
C ILE A 65 -22.72 4.58 11.05
N ILE A 66 -22.28 5.83 11.14
CA ILE A 66 -22.23 6.58 12.40
C ILE A 66 -23.62 6.65 13.02
N TRP A 67 -24.63 7.00 12.23
CA TRP A 67 -26.02 7.10 12.71
C TRP A 67 -26.56 5.77 13.22
N LYS A 68 -26.27 4.66 12.52
CA LYS A 68 -26.62 3.32 12.99
C LYS A 68 -26.02 3.03 14.36
N PHE A 69 -24.74 3.34 14.59
CA PHE A 69 -24.09 3.12 15.88
C PHE A 69 -24.57 4.08 16.97
N ALA A 70 -24.88 5.33 16.64
CA ALA A 70 -25.40 6.32 17.58
C ALA A 70 -26.75 5.89 18.19
N ASN A 71 -27.52 5.05 17.49
CA ASN A 71 -28.82 4.55 17.94
C ASN A 71 -28.75 3.17 18.65
N LEU A 72 -27.57 2.74 19.11
CA LEU A 72 -27.39 1.52 19.91
C LEU A 72 -27.16 1.85 21.39
N PHE A 73 -27.40 0.89 22.29
CA PHE A 73 -27.05 1.06 23.70
C PHE A 73 -25.54 1.26 23.86
N PRO A 74 -25.07 2.38 24.42
CA PRO A 74 -23.66 2.76 24.37
C PRO A 74 -22.74 1.75 25.07
N GLY A 75 -23.17 1.18 26.20
CA GLY A 75 -22.42 0.15 26.93
C GLY A 75 -22.25 -1.15 26.14
N CYS A 76 -23.29 -1.60 25.43
CA CYS A 76 -23.23 -2.82 24.61
C CYS A 76 -22.38 -2.62 23.35
N LEU A 77 -22.46 -1.42 22.74
CA LEU A 77 -21.66 -1.05 21.59
C LEU A 77 -20.17 -1.05 21.93
N ILE A 78 -19.76 -0.33 22.99
CA ILE A 78 -18.33 -0.25 23.33
C ILE A 78 -17.77 -1.62 23.75
N LYS A 79 -18.54 -2.43 24.49
CA LYS A 79 -18.15 -3.81 24.81
C LYS A 79 -17.92 -4.65 23.55
N SER A 80 -18.76 -4.50 22.52
CA SER A 80 -18.60 -5.23 21.26
C SER A 80 -17.35 -4.78 20.51
N ILE A 81 -17.10 -3.47 20.46
CA ILE A 81 -15.89 -2.89 19.86
C ILE A 81 -14.63 -3.42 20.56
N ASP A 82 -14.61 -3.38 21.90
CA ASP A 82 -13.49 -3.89 22.69
C ASP A 82 -13.29 -5.39 22.49
N GLY A 83 -14.37 -6.17 22.45
CA GLY A 83 -14.32 -7.61 22.19
C GLY A 83 -13.65 -7.94 20.86
N ILE A 84 -14.00 -7.23 19.79
CA ILE A 84 -13.39 -7.41 18.46
C ILE A 84 -11.90 -7.00 18.49
N ARG A 85 -11.58 -5.88 19.16
CA ARG A 85 -10.21 -5.36 19.23
C ARG A 85 -9.30 -6.18 20.13
N GLN A 86 -9.83 -6.90 21.11
CA GLN A 86 -9.04 -7.59 22.14
C GLN A 86 -8.03 -8.57 21.54
N LYS A 87 -8.43 -9.35 20.53
CA LYS A 87 -7.52 -10.30 19.86
C LYS A 87 -6.36 -9.56 19.21
N LYS A 88 -6.62 -8.50 18.46
CA LYS A 88 -5.57 -7.69 17.82
C LYS A 88 -4.68 -7.00 18.87
N LYS A 89 -5.28 -6.47 19.95
CA LYS A 89 -4.56 -5.81 21.04
C LYS A 89 -3.61 -6.76 21.75
N PHE A 90 -4.04 -8.00 22.01
CA PHE A 90 -3.18 -9.02 22.61
C PHE A 90 -1.88 -9.23 21.83
N PHE A 91 -1.98 -9.45 20.51
CA PHE A 91 -0.79 -9.61 19.67
C PHE A 91 0.00 -8.32 19.49
N TRP A 92 -0.68 -7.18 19.38
CA TRP A 92 0.00 -5.89 19.30
C TRP A 92 0.85 -5.62 20.53
N ASP A 93 0.30 -5.82 21.74
CA ASP A 93 1.00 -5.49 22.97
C ASP A 93 2.21 -6.40 23.22
N THR A 94 2.16 -7.66 22.80
CA THR A 94 3.30 -8.58 22.89
C THR A 94 4.38 -8.30 21.83
N MET A 95 3.99 -7.83 20.63
CA MET A 95 4.92 -7.71 19.50
C MET A 95 5.40 -6.28 19.21
N LYS A 96 4.75 -5.23 19.73
CA LYS A 96 5.10 -3.83 19.39
C LYS A 96 6.54 -3.46 19.70
N ASN A 97 7.12 -4.00 20.78
CA ASN A 97 8.50 -3.72 21.14
C ASN A 97 9.47 -4.39 20.17
N ASP A 98 9.27 -5.68 19.89
CA ASP A 98 10.06 -6.43 18.92
C ASP A 98 10.05 -5.75 17.55
N HIS A 99 8.86 -5.46 17.00
CA HIS A 99 8.73 -4.80 15.70
C HIS A 99 9.32 -3.38 15.68
N ARG A 100 9.26 -2.64 16.79
CA ARG A 100 9.92 -1.33 16.89
C ARG A 100 11.44 -1.47 16.83
N HIS A 101 12.01 -2.45 17.52
CA HIS A 101 13.45 -2.70 17.50
C HIS A 101 13.91 -3.26 16.15
N TRP A 102 13.13 -4.14 15.55
CA TRP A 102 13.33 -4.59 14.18
C TRP A 102 13.34 -3.44 13.19
N LEU A 103 12.36 -2.52 13.28
CA LEU A 103 12.31 -1.34 12.40
C LEU A 103 13.56 -0.47 12.61
N ALA A 104 13.96 -0.20 13.84
CA ALA A 104 15.16 0.58 14.11
C ALA A 104 16.44 -0.09 13.56
N ALA A 105 16.58 -1.41 13.72
CA ALA A 105 17.70 -2.17 13.21
C ALA A 105 17.74 -2.17 11.67
N ASN A 106 16.59 -2.35 11.01
CA ASN A 106 16.49 -2.32 9.56
C ASN A 106 16.75 -0.90 9.00
N MET A 107 16.20 0.14 9.64
CA MET A 107 16.40 1.54 9.24
C MET A 107 17.84 2.02 9.44
N GLY A 108 18.54 1.50 10.45
CA GLY A 108 19.95 1.79 10.69
C GLY A 108 20.93 1.04 9.77
N GLY A 109 20.43 0.15 8.90
CA GLY A 109 21.26 -0.69 8.03
C GLY A 109 20.67 -0.86 6.64
N GLU A 110 19.98 -1.98 6.41
CA GLU A 110 19.62 -2.47 5.06
C GLU A 110 18.64 -1.53 4.32
N ALA A 111 17.89 -0.72 5.06
CA ALA A 111 16.94 0.23 4.49
C ALA A 111 17.60 1.23 3.56
N PHE A 112 18.83 1.68 3.86
CA PHE A 112 19.55 2.61 2.99
C PHE A 112 19.74 2.02 1.59
N LEU A 113 20.18 0.75 1.53
CA LEU A 113 20.37 0.02 0.28
C LEU A 113 19.04 -0.23 -0.45
N GLY A 114 18.03 -0.74 0.26
CA GLY A 114 16.73 -1.07 -0.34
C GLY A 114 16.01 0.18 -0.88
N PHE A 115 15.87 1.22 -0.05
CA PHE A 115 15.24 2.47 -0.49
C PHE A 115 16.08 3.21 -1.53
N GLY A 116 17.40 3.16 -1.41
CA GLY A 116 18.33 3.72 -2.38
C GLY A 116 18.10 3.12 -3.77
N ALA A 117 18.20 1.80 -3.90
CA ALA A 117 17.99 1.09 -5.16
C ALA A 117 16.61 1.37 -5.76
N PHE A 118 15.55 1.33 -4.95
CA PHE A 118 14.20 1.65 -5.41
C PHE A 118 14.09 3.10 -5.95
N ASN A 119 14.69 4.06 -5.26
CA ASN A 119 14.62 5.47 -5.63
C ASN A 119 15.46 5.78 -6.89
N THR A 120 16.61 5.14 -7.03
CA THR A 120 17.53 5.34 -8.16
C THR A 120 17.22 4.47 -9.37
N LYS A 121 16.15 3.67 -9.35
CA LYS A 121 15.83 2.74 -10.44
C LYS A 121 15.68 3.38 -11.82
N LYS A 122 15.23 4.63 -11.89
CA LYS A 122 15.11 5.35 -13.17
C LYS A 122 16.46 5.73 -13.77
N ILE A 123 17.48 5.88 -12.93
CA ILE A 123 18.84 6.27 -13.31
C ILE A 123 19.67 5.02 -13.58
N THR A 124 19.50 3.97 -12.78
CA THR A 124 20.34 2.77 -12.81
C THR A 124 19.74 1.62 -13.62
N GLY A 125 18.44 1.68 -13.91
CA GLY A 125 17.67 0.60 -14.53
C GLY A 125 17.46 -0.63 -13.63
N GLN A 126 17.85 -0.57 -12.35
CA GLN A 126 17.69 -1.66 -11.38
C GLN A 126 16.96 -1.17 -10.14
N ASP A 127 16.01 -1.94 -9.62
CA ASP A 127 15.23 -1.59 -8.42
C ASP A 127 15.62 -2.40 -7.18
N THR A 128 16.64 -3.25 -7.29
CA THR A 128 17.22 -4.04 -6.20
C THR A 128 18.74 -3.99 -6.22
N ILE A 129 19.37 -4.25 -5.06
CA ILE A 129 20.82 -4.42 -4.95
C ILE A 129 21.29 -5.80 -5.42
N ASP A 130 22.60 -5.97 -5.57
CA ASP A 130 23.23 -7.30 -5.63
C ASP A 130 23.23 -7.96 -4.25
N PHE A 131 22.19 -8.75 -4.02
CA PHE A 131 21.96 -9.50 -2.79
C PHE A 131 23.02 -10.57 -2.48
N ILE A 132 23.71 -11.09 -3.50
CA ILE A 132 24.75 -12.11 -3.31
C ILE A 132 26.03 -11.42 -2.86
N LYS A 133 26.42 -10.34 -3.55
CA LYS A 133 27.59 -9.54 -3.18
C LYS A 133 27.42 -8.92 -1.79
N PHE A 134 26.22 -8.44 -1.43
CA PHE A 134 25.94 -7.95 -0.08
C PHE A 134 26.15 -9.03 0.99
N ARG A 135 25.65 -10.25 0.77
CA ARG A 135 25.86 -11.38 1.69
C ARG A 135 27.34 -11.75 1.83
N GLN A 136 28.10 -11.72 0.74
CA GLN A 136 29.55 -11.92 0.77
C GLN A 136 30.24 -10.83 1.61
N ASN A 137 29.92 -9.55 1.39
CA ASN A 137 30.47 -8.44 2.16
C ASN A 137 30.15 -8.57 3.68
N VAL A 138 28.95 -9.05 4.04
CA VAL A 138 28.58 -9.35 5.44
C VAL A 138 29.38 -10.53 5.99
N ALA A 139 29.55 -11.61 5.23
CA ALA A 139 30.34 -12.77 5.64
C ALA A 139 31.82 -12.39 5.89
N ASP A 140 32.35 -11.49 5.09
CA ASP A 140 33.70 -10.93 5.21
C ASP A 140 33.80 -9.86 6.32
N SER A 141 32.73 -9.62 7.09
CA SER A 141 32.67 -8.63 8.18
C SER A 141 33.08 -7.20 7.75
N ARG A 142 32.75 -6.83 6.51
CA ARG A 142 33.07 -5.49 6.01
C ARG A 142 32.27 -4.42 6.74
N LEU A 143 32.87 -3.24 6.85
CA LEU A 143 32.19 -2.06 7.38
C LEU A 143 31.01 -1.69 6.47
N TRP A 144 29.91 -1.26 7.07
CA TRP A 144 28.75 -0.75 6.34
C TRP A 144 28.94 0.74 6.13
N ASP A 145 29.71 1.07 5.11
CA ASP A 145 30.01 2.43 4.67
C ASP A 145 29.60 2.63 3.20
N ASP A 146 29.78 3.85 2.71
CA ASP A 146 29.42 4.22 1.33
C ASP A 146 30.20 3.40 0.29
N GLU A 147 31.42 2.94 0.60
CA GLU A 147 32.23 2.13 -0.30
C GLU A 147 31.60 0.74 -0.48
N MET A 148 31.33 0.03 0.61
CA MET A 148 30.67 -1.28 0.58
C MET A 148 29.30 -1.20 -0.10
N PHE A 149 28.52 -0.16 0.21
CA PHE A 149 27.20 0.05 -0.39
C PHE A 149 27.29 0.31 -1.89
N SER A 150 28.30 1.06 -2.36
CA SER A 150 28.48 1.32 -3.78
C SER A 150 28.73 0.05 -4.61
N GLU A 151 29.31 -0.99 -4.01
CA GLU A 151 29.58 -2.26 -4.69
C GLU A 151 28.32 -3.07 -5.00
N VAL A 152 27.26 -2.88 -4.21
CA VAL A 152 26.01 -3.64 -4.34
C VAL A 152 24.91 -2.84 -5.02
N MET A 153 25.11 -1.54 -5.22
CA MET A 153 24.14 -0.65 -5.84
C MET A 153 24.25 -0.67 -7.37
N GLY A 154 23.12 -0.46 -8.04
CA GLY A 154 23.07 -0.26 -9.48
C GLY A 154 23.87 0.97 -9.90
N LYS A 155 24.53 0.91 -11.05
CA LYS A 155 25.29 2.04 -11.61
C LYS A 155 24.41 2.87 -12.56
N PRO A 156 24.60 4.20 -12.63
CA PRO A 156 23.89 5.03 -13.60
C PRO A 156 24.05 4.53 -15.04
N GLN A 157 22.96 4.55 -15.78
CA GLN A 157 22.93 4.28 -17.21
C GLN A 157 23.18 5.60 -17.94
N GLU A 158 24.48 5.94 -18.11
CA GLU A 158 24.99 7.16 -18.77
C GLU A 158 24.66 8.50 -18.09
#